data_AF-A0A2V6YZF6-F1
#
_entry.id   AF-A0A2V6YZF6-F1
#
_cell.length_a   1.000
_cell.length_b   1.000
_cell.length_c   1.000
_cell.angle_alpha   90.00
_cell.angle_beta   90.00
_cell.angle_gamma   90.00
#
_symmetry.space_group_name_H-M   'P 1'
#
loop_
_entity.id
_entity.type
_entity.pdbx_description
1 polymer ?
#
loop_
_entity_poly.entity_id
_entity_poly.type
_entity_poly.pdbx_seq_one_letter_code
_entity_poly.pdbx_strand_id
1 'polypeptide(L)'
;MILIRRFEEKAAEAYALGKIGGFLHLYIGEEAVAVGATSALRPDDYAISAYREHGHCLAKGSDPKRMMAELYGRRDGLSKGKGGSMHLFDRSTNFLGGHAIVGAHLPIAVGVAFAIKYRGGDQVIVCYFGDGAVPEGEFHESMNLAALWKLPVIFL
;
A
#
# COMPACT_ATOMS: atom_id res chain seq x y z
N MET A 1 -13.93 -1.53 6.85
CA MET A 1 -14.52 -1.98 5.56
C MET A 1 -15.48 -0.95 4.97
N ILE A 2 -16.55 -0.53 5.68
CA ILE A 2 -17.55 0.43 5.13
C ILE A 2 -16.91 1.75 4.66
N LEU A 3 -15.98 2.32 5.44
CA LEU A 3 -15.27 3.54 5.05
C LEU A 3 -14.55 3.38 3.70
N ILE A 4 -13.82 2.26 3.51
CA ILE A 4 -13.13 1.95 2.26
C ILE A 4 -14.15 1.90 1.13
N ARG A 5 -15.19 1.06 1.25
CA ARG A 5 -16.25 0.95 0.23
C ARG A 5 -16.82 2.31 -0.20
N ARG A 6 -17.15 3.18 0.75
CA ARG A 6 -17.69 4.52 0.46
C ARG A 6 -16.66 5.46 -0.16
N PHE A 7 -15.40 5.39 0.27
CA PHE A 7 -14.31 6.13 -0.33
C PHE A 7 -14.13 5.75 -1.80
N GLU A 8 -14.08 4.44 -2.10
CA GLU A 8 -13.94 3.90 -3.45
C GLU A 8 -15.10 4.32 -4.37
N GLU A 9 -16.35 4.19 -3.91
CA GLU A 9 -17.53 4.61 -4.68
C GLU A 9 -17.46 6.10 -5.04
N LYS A 10 -16.98 6.94 -4.11
CA LYS A 10 -16.81 8.38 -4.35
C LYS A 10 -15.62 8.70 -5.24
N ALA A 11 -14.53 7.95 -5.14
CA ALA A 11 -13.42 8.05 -6.08
C ALA A 11 -13.87 7.69 -7.50
N ALA A 12 -14.66 6.62 -7.67
CA ALA A 12 -15.23 6.22 -8.95
C ALA A 12 -16.14 7.30 -9.56
N GLU A 13 -17.04 7.88 -8.76
CA GLU A 13 -17.89 8.99 -9.18
C GLU A 13 -17.06 10.21 -9.60
N ALA A 14 -16.07 10.60 -8.80
CA ALA A 14 -15.20 11.73 -9.08
C ALA A 14 -14.37 11.54 -10.37
N TYR A 15 -13.89 10.33 -10.61
CA TYR A 15 -13.15 9.96 -11.81
C TYR A 15 -14.03 10.00 -13.06
N ALA A 16 -15.26 9.48 -12.99
CA ALA A 16 -16.24 9.58 -14.07
C ALA A 16 -16.58 11.03 -14.43
N LEU A 17 -16.52 11.94 -13.45
CA LEU A 17 -16.68 13.38 -13.65
C LEU A 17 -15.40 14.10 -14.14
N GLY A 18 -14.31 13.36 -14.39
CA GLY A 18 -13.03 13.93 -14.85
C GLY A 18 -12.28 14.74 -13.79
N LYS A 19 -12.59 14.57 -12.50
CA LYS A 19 -11.96 15.32 -11.40
C LYS A 19 -10.65 14.70 -10.90
N ILE A 20 -10.43 13.42 -11.17
CA ILE A 20 -9.23 12.67 -10.84
C ILE A 20 -8.46 12.43 -12.14
N GLY A 21 -7.20 12.85 -12.20
CA GLY A 21 -6.32 12.64 -13.36
C GLY A 21 -5.58 11.29 -13.30
N GLY A 22 -5.12 10.82 -14.45
CA GLY A 22 -4.40 9.54 -14.56
C GLY A 22 -5.34 8.34 -14.56
N PHE A 23 -4.88 7.21 -14.03
CA PHE A 23 -5.69 5.98 -13.90
C PHE A 23 -6.14 5.79 -12.46
N LEU A 24 -7.39 5.36 -12.28
CA LEU A 24 -7.97 5.02 -10.98
C LEU A 24 -8.11 3.50 -10.83
N HIS A 25 -7.51 2.95 -9.77
CA HIS A 25 -7.55 1.52 -9.46
C HIS A 25 -8.27 1.29 -8.14
N LEU A 26 -9.54 0.90 -8.24
CA LEU A 26 -10.42 0.77 -7.08
C LEU A 26 -10.14 -0.50 -6.26
N TYR A 27 -10.32 -0.46 -4.95
CA TYR A 27 -10.18 -1.61 -4.05
C TYR A 27 -11.52 -2.31 -3.70
N ILE A 28 -12.54 -2.06 -4.53
CA ILE A 28 -13.91 -2.61 -4.39
C ILE A 28 -13.87 -4.15 -4.45
N GLY A 29 -14.30 -4.80 -3.36
CA GLY A 29 -14.40 -6.27 -3.27
C GLY A 29 -13.26 -6.93 -2.49
N GLU A 30 -12.20 -6.19 -2.18
CA GLU A 30 -11.02 -6.70 -1.49
C GLU A 30 -10.90 -6.13 -0.05
N GLU A 31 -11.88 -5.36 0.43
CA GLU A 31 -11.78 -4.58 1.68
C GLU A 31 -11.49 -5.44 2.92
N ALA A 32 -11.95 -6.69 2.90
CA ALA A 32 -11.72 -7.64 3.97
C ALA A 32 -10.23 -8.01 4.10
N VAL A 33 -9.49 -8.06 3.00
CA VAL A 33 -8.03 -8.35 3.00
C VAL A 33 -7.29 -7.22 3.71
N ALA A 34 -7.47 -5.97 3.27
CA ALA A 34 -6.82 -4.82 3.89
C ALA A 34 -7.15 -4.69 5.39
N VAL A 35 -8.43 -4.80 5.76
CA VAL A 35 -8.86 -4.63 7.15
C VAL A 35 -8.45 -5.82 8.01
N GLY A 36 -8.58 -7.05 7.51
CA GLY A 36 -8.20 -8.26 8.22
C GLY A 36 -6.72 -8.29 8.54
N ALA A 37 -5.87 -8.09 7.53
CA ALA A 37 -4.42 -8.06 7.71
C ALA A 37 -3.99 -6.93 8.64
N THR A 38 -4.50 -5.71 8.43
CA THR A 38 -4.12 -4.56 9.26
C THR A 38 -4.59 -4.68 10.72
N SER A 39 -5.70 -5.39 10.99
CA SER A 39 -6.18 -5.60 12.36
C SER A 39 -5.24 -6.39 13.26
N ALA A 40 -4.32 -7.16 12.66
CA ALA A 40 -3.30 -7.92 13.37
C ALA A 40 -1.96 -7.16 13.50
N LEU A 41 -1.83 -5.99 12.87
CA LEU A 41 -0.59 -5.20 12.89
C LEU A 41 -0.57 -4.22 14.06
N ARG A 42 0.63 -3.96 14.57
CA ARG A 42 0.87 -2.83 15.46
C ARG A 42 0.81 -1.52 14.68
N PRO A 43 0.52 -0.39 15.34
CA PRO A 43 0.53 0.91 14.69
C PRO A 43 1.87 1.25 14.03
N ASP A 44 2.99 0.81 14.62
CA ASP A 44 4.34 1.07 14.13
C ASP A 44 4.86 0.05 13.10
N ASP A 45 4.12 -1.03 12.84
CA ASP A 45 4.45 -1.96 11.75
C ASP A 45 4.23 -1.28 10.39
N TYR A 46 5.02 -1.72 9.42
CA TYR A 46 5.02 -1.17 8.06
C TYR A 46 4.05 -1.91 7.14
N ALA A 47 3.56 -1.21 6.13
CA ALA A 47 2.82 -1.81 5.04
C ALA A 47 3.26 -1.19 3.71
N ILE A 48 3.34 -2.01 2.67
CA ILE A 48 3.64 -1.60 1.29
C ILE A 48 2.74 -2.38 0.34
N SER A 49 2.30 -1.76 -0.75
CA SER A 49 1.28 -2.32 -1.64
C SER A 49 1.62 -2.12 -3.12
N ALA A 50 1.05 -2.97 -3.97
CA ALA A 50 0.86 -2.68 -5.39
C ALA A 50 -0.12 -1.50 -5.61
N TYR A 51 -0.41 -1.17 -6.88
CA TYR A 51 -1.22 -0.04 -7.35
C TYR A 51 -2.71 -0.01 -6.95
N ARG A 52 -3.20 -1.03 -6.24
CA ARG A 52 -4.57 -1.10 -5.72
C ARG A 52 -4.55 -0.87 -4.21
N GLU A 53 -3.99 0.26 -3.78
CA GLU A 53 -3.58 0.45 -2.39
C GLU A 53 -4.54 1.23 -1.49
N HIS A 54 -5.63 1.77 -2.04
CA HIS A 54 -6.51 2.70 -1.32
C HIS A 54 -7.05 2.07 -0.03
N GLY A 55 -7.50 0.81 -0.11
CA GLY A 55 -7.95 0.05 1.04
C GLY A 55 -6.85 -0.18 2.09
N HIS A 56 -5.63 -0.52 1.67
CA HIS A 56 -4.48 -0.73 2.56
C HIS A 56 -4.09 0.57 3.28
N CYS A 57 -4.01 1.68 2.54
CA CYS A 57 -3.65 2.99 3.05
C CYS A 57 -4.69 3.52 4.07
N LEU A 58 -5.98 3.34 3.78
CA LEU A 58 -7.08 3.66 4.72
C LEU A 58 -7.07 2.74 5.94
N ALA A 59 -6.86 1.44 5.74
CA ALA A 59 -6.82 0.47 6.84
C ALA A 59 -5.66 0.74 7.81
N LYS A 60 -4.50 1.19 7.31
CA LYS A 60 -3.37 1.64 8.13
C LYS A 60 -3.61 2.96 8.88
N GLY A 61 -4.75 3.62 8.64
CA GLY A 61 -5.19 4.78 9.41
C GLY A 61 -4.91 6.13 8.77
N SER A 62 -4.57 6.16 7.47
CA SER A 62 -4.30 7.43 6.77
C SER A 62 -5.57 8.27 6.67
N ASP A 63 -5.44 9.60 6.74
CA ASP A 63 -6.59 10.51 6.72
C ASP A 63 -7.35 10.43 5.37
N PRO A 64 -8.62 9.99 5.35
CA PRO A 64 -9.40 9.88 4.12
C PRO A 64 -9.54 11.21 3.35
N LYS A 65 -9.55 12.35 4.05
CA LYS A 65 -9.63 13.67 3.40
C LYS A 65 -8.36 13.97 2.63
N ARG A 66 -7.20 13.68 3.22
CA ARG A 66 -5.90 13.86 2.58
C ARG A 66 -5.68 12.86 1.44
N MET A 67 -6.16 11.63 1.60
CA MET A 67 -6.16 10.67 0.51
C MET A 67 -7.00 11.14 -0.67
N MET A 68 -8.24 11.60 -0.43
CA MET A 68 -9.08 12.14 -1.50
C MET A 68 -8.47 13.39 -2.14
N ALA A 69 -7.83 14.25 -1.34
CA ALA A 69 -7.08 15.39 -1.85
C ALA A 69 -5.91 14.96 -2.76
N GLU A 70 -5.22 13.87 -2.43
CA GLU A 70 -4.17 13.29 -3.27
C GLU A 70 -4.71 12.82 -4.63
N LEU A 71 -5.87 12.13 -4.64
CA LEU A 71 -6.53 11.70 -5.89
C LEU A 71 -6.91 12.89 -6.79
N TYR A 72 -7.30 14.02 -6.18
CA TYR A 72 -7.63 15.26 -6.88
C TYR A 72 -6.39 16.09 -7.27
N GLY A 73 -5.17 15.60 -7.02
CA GLY A 73 -3.94 16.33 -7.33
C GLY A 73 -3.74 17.59 -6.48
N ARG A 74 -4.36 17.68 -5.29
CA ARG A 74 -4.27 18.85 -4.42
C ARG A 74 -3.01 18.83 -3.56
N ARG A 75 -2.48 20.02 -3.26
CA ARG A 75 -1.27 20.22 -2.46
C ARG A 75 -1.37 19.69 -1.02
N ASP A 76 -2.58 19.61 -0.46
CA ASP A 76 -2.85 19.07 0.88
C ASP A 76 -3.01 17.54 0.91
N GLY A 77 -2.82 16.87 -0.24
CA GLY A 77 -2.74 15.43 -0.34
C GLY A 77 -1.58 14.82 0.46
N LEU A 78 -1.58 13.49 0.59
CA LEU A 78 -0.54 12.74 1.30
C LEU A 78 0.87 13.01 0.76
N SER A 79 0.99 13.07 -0.57
CA SER A 79 2.21 13.31 -1.35
C SER A 79 2.16 14.63 -2.11
N LYS A 80 1.38 15.60 -1.61
CA LYS A 80 1.16 16.93 -2.20
C LYS A 80 0.53 16.91 -3.59
N GLY A 81 -0.30 15.90 -3.87
CA GLY A 81 -1.03 15.76 -5.14
C GLY A 81 -0.18 15.23 -6.30
N LYS A 82 0.99 14.66 -6.01
CA LYS A 82 1.94 14.15 -7.01
C LYS A 82 1.86 12.65 -7.21
N GLY A 83 1.36 11.92 -6.22
CA GLY A 83 1.25 10.46 -6.25
C GLY A 83 -0.02 9.98 -6.96
N GLY A 84 -1.11 10.74 -6.86
CA GLY A 84 -2.38 10.37 -7.46
C GLY A 84 -2.90 9.02 -6.91
N SER A 85 -3.56 8.24 -7.77
CA SER A 85 -4.26 7.02 -7.36
C SER A 85 -3.39 5.79 -7.12
N MET A 86 -2.13 5.77 -7.55
CA MET A 86 -1.29 4.55 -7.50
C MET A 86 -0.03 4.72 -6.65
N HIS A 87 0.15 5.88 -6.02
CA HIS A 87 1.35 6.22 -5.24
C HIS A 87 1.00 6.93 -3.93
N LEU A 88 -0.04 6.45 -3.23
CA LEU A 88 -0.37 6.92 -1.89
C LEU A 88 0.76 6.54 -0.93
N PHE A 89 1.35 7.52 -0.24
CA PHE A 89 2.43 7.30 0.72
C PHE A 89 2.14 8.10 1.99
N ASP A 90 2.14 7.45 3.15
CA ASP A 90 1.91 8.12 4.43
C ASP A 90 2.92 7.66 5.48
N ARG A 91 3.91 8.53 5.73
CA ARG A 91 4.93 8.30 6.75
C ARG A 91 4.34 8.22 8.16
N SER A 92 3.24 8.92 8.44
CA SER A 92 2.67 8.97 9.78
C SER A 92 2.04 7.66 10.21
N THR A 93 1.64 6.83 9.25
CA THR A 93 1.00 5.53 9.45
C THR A 93 1.91 4.37 9.03
N ASN A 94 3.18 4.65 8.70
CA ASN A 94 4.13 3.69 8.14
C ASN A 94 3.60 2.96 6.89
N PHE A 95 2.78 3.65 6.08
CA PHE A 95 2.32 3.18 4.79
C PHE A 95 3.28 3.64 3.69
N LEU A 96 4.06 2.71 3.14
CA LEU A 96 5.23 2.99 2.32
C LEU A 96 4.97 3.14 0.82
N GLY A 97 3.70 3.14 0.38
CA GLY A 97 3.41 3.37 -1.03
C GLY A 97 2.46 2.36 -1.65
N GLY A 98 1.71 2.84 -2.63
CA GLY A 98 1.35 2.08 -3.82
C GLY A 98 2.46 2.13 -4.87
N HIS A 99 2.69 1.02 -5.55
CA HIS A 99 3.65 0.92 -6.65
C HIS A 99 2.97 0.45 -7.93
N ALA A 100 3.08 1.28 -8.99
CA ALA A 100 2.48 1.03 -10.31
C ALA A 100 3.15 -0.08 -11.11
N ILE A 101 4.45 -0.31 -10.88
CA ILE A 101 5.18 -1.38 -11.55
C ILE A 101 4.94 -2.67 -10.76
N VAL A 102 4.37 -3.67 -11.45
CA VAL A 102 4.12 -5.00 -10.90
C VAL A 102 5.44 -5.59 -10.40
N GLY A 103 5.42 -6.21 -9.21
CA GLY A 103 6.62 -6.81 -8.59
C GLY A 103 7.60 -5.82 -7.94
N ALA A 104 7.69 -4.56 -8.39
CA ALA A 104 8.75 -3.63 -7.98
C ALA A 104 8.83 -3.31 -6.47
N HIS A 105 7.74 -3.49 -5.73
CA HIS A 105 7.68 -3.23 -4.29
C HIS A 105 8.12 -4.41 -3.42
N LEU A 106 8.17 -5.63 -3.97
CA LEU A 106 8.62 -6.84 -3.27
C LEU A 106 10.05 -6.69 -2.72
N PRO A 107 11.07 -6.29 -3.52
CA PRO A 107 12.43 -6.12 -3.01
C PRO A 107 12.54 -4.93 -2.05
N ILE A 108 11.69 -3.91 -2.20
CA ILE A 108 11.62 -2.80 -1.25
C ILE A 108 11.15 -3.29 0.12
N ALA A 109 10.12 -4.16 0.15
CA ALA A 109 9.64 -4.76 1.39
C ALA A 109 10.73 -5.58 2.09
N VAL A 110 11.49 -6.37 1.32
CA VAL A 110 12.63 -7.13 1.83
C VAL A 110 13.71 -6.22 2.40
N GLY A 111 14.02 -5.10 1.72
CA GLY A 111 14.97 -4.10 2.21
C GLY A 111 14.54 -3.46 3.55
N VAL A 112 13.24 -3.16 3.71
CA VAL A 112 12.69 -2.66 4.98
C VAL A 112 12.78 -3.71 6.08
N ALA A 113 12.42 -4.96 5.78
CA ALA A 113 12.52 -6.06 6.73
C ALA A 113 13.97 -6.31 7.17
N PHE A 114 14.92 -6.21 6.23
CA PHE A 114 16.34 -6.22 6.55
C PHE A 114 16.73 -5.07 7.48
N ALA A 115 16.27 -3.84 7.20
CA ALA A 115 16.58 -2.68 8.04
C ALA A 115 16.02 -2.82 9.46
N ILE A 116 14.81 -3.37 9.62
CA ILE A 116 14.23 -3.67 10.94
C ILE A 116 15.14 -4.64 11.70
N LYS A 117 15.49 -5.77 11.09
CA LYS A 117 16.37 -6.77 11.70
C LYS A 117 17.75 -6.22 12.02
N TYR A 118 18.35 -5.48 11.10
CA TYR A 118 19.68 -4.87 11.25
C TYR A 118 19.74 -3.91 12.44
N ARG A 119 18.65 -3.21 12.73
CA ARG A 119 18.52 -2.30 13.87
C ARG A 119 18.13 -3.00 15.19
N GLY A 120 17.92 -4.32 15.17
CA GLY A 120 17.43 -5.08 16.33
C GLY A 120 15.98 -4.77 16.70
N GLY A 121 15.17 -4.30 15.74
CA GLY A 121 13.75 -4.05 15.95
C GLY A 121 12.90 -5.33 15.91
N ASP A 122 11.70 -5.24 16.44
CA ASP A 122 10.71 -6.32 16.48
C ASP A 122 9.48 -6.04 15.58
N GLN A 123 9.54 -4.98 14.76
CA GLN A 123 8.50 -4.67 13.79
C GLN A 123 8.42 -5.71 12.66
N VAL A 124 7.30 -5.68 11.94
CA VAL A 124 7.15 -6.37 10.66
C VAL A 124 6.82 -5.40 9.54
N ILE A 125 6.98 -5.87 8.30
CA ILE A 125 6.40 -5.24 7.11
C ILE A 125 5.47 -6.21 6.40
N VAL A 126 4.24 -5.78 6.12
CA VAL A 126 3.33 -6.50 5.22
C VAL A 126 3.51 -5.98 3.81
N CYS A 127 3.74 -6.88 2.87
CA CYS A 127 3.88 -6.62 1.45
C CYS A 127 2.67 -7.20 0.71
N TYR A 128 1.76 -6.32 0.29
CA TYR A 128 0.55 -6.70 -0.45
C TYR A 128 0.81 -6.75 -1.95
N PHE A 129 0.59 -7.90 -2.60
CA PHE A 129 0.81 -8.09 -4.04
C PHE A 129 -0.31 -8.93 -4.68
N GLY A 130 -0.50 -8.76 -5.99
CA GLY A 130 -1.42 -9.60 -6.76
C GLY A 130 -0.76 -10.86 -7.28
N ASP A 131 -1.56 -11.85 -7.64
CA ASP A 131 -1.13 -13.09 -8.31
C ASP A 131 -0.31 -12.82 -9.59
N GLY A 132 -0.65 -11.76 -10.32
CA GLY A 132 0.11 -11.31 -11.49
C GLY A 132 1.56 -10.92 -11.22
N ALA A 133 1.95 -10.69 -9.96
CA ALA A 133 3.35 -10.42 -9.58
C ALA A 133 4.16 -11.69 -9.29
N VAL A 134 3.52 -12.85 -9.11
CA VAL A 134 4.20 -14.13 -8.83
C VAL A 134 5.17 -14.58 -9.92
N PRO A 135 4.87 -14.43 -11.23
CA PRO A 135 5.81 -14.84 -12.28
C PRO A 135 7.00 -13.88 -12.48
N GLU A 136 7.02 -12.73 -11.79
CA GLU A 136 8.12 -11.76 -11.90
C GLU A 136 9.40 -12.26 -11.19
N GLY A 137 10.56 -11.91 -11.73
CA GLY A 137 11.85 -12.28 -11.14
C GLY A 137 12.03 -11.74 -9.72
N GLU A 138 11.55 -10.51 -9.50
CA GLU A 138 11.58 -9.81 -8.22
C GLU A 138 10.85 -10.60 -7.11
N PHE A 139 9.79 -11.34 -7.45
CA PHE A 139 9.09 -12.19 -6.49
C PHE A 139 9.99 -13.32 -6.00
N HIS A 140 10.60 -14.05 -6.94
CA HIS A 140 11.47 -15.19 -6.61
C HIS A 140 12.70 -14.76 -5.82
N GLU A 141 13.34 -13.67 -6.23
CA GLU A 141 14.51 -13.12 -5.54
C GLU A 141 14.16 -12.64 -4.13
N SER A 142 13.03 -11.92 -3.99
CA SER A 142 12.57 -11.38 -2.70
C SER A 142 12.25 -12.50 -1.70
N MET A 143 11.52 -13.53 -2.14
CA MET A 143 11.18 -14.68 -1.31
C MET A 143 12.43 -15.44 -0.86
N ASN A 144 13.38 -15.67 -1.78
CA ASN A 144 14.62 -16.37 -1.48
C ASN A 144 15.47 -15.61 -0.44
N LEU A 145 15.66 -14.30 -0.63
CA LEU A 145 16.43 -13.48 0.32
C LEU A 145 15.73 -13.35 1.68
N ALA A 146 14.41 -13.16 1.70
CA ALA A 146 13.64 -13.10 2.94
C ALA A 146 13.79 -14.38 3.77
N ALA A 147 13.72 -15.54 3.11
CA ALA A 147 13.88 -16.84 3.75
C ALA A 147 15.32 -17.07 4.24
N LEU A 148 16.31 -16.86 3.36
CA LEU A 148 17.73 -17.05 3.65
C LEU A 148 18.18 -16.21 4.85
N TRP A 149 17.74 -14.96 4.89
CA TRP A 149 18.11 -14.02 5.95
C TRP A 149 17.14 -13.99 7.11
N LYS A 150 16.08 -14.81 7.11
CA LYS A 150 15.05 -14.87 8.17
C LYS A 150 14.53 -13.46 8.51
N LEU A 151 13.98 -12.78 7.50
CA LEU A 151 13.53 -11.40 7.61
C LEU A 151 12.08 -11.28 8.10
N PRO A 152 11.73 -10.23 8.86
CA PRO A 152 10.38 -9.98 9.36
C PRO A 152 9.47 -9.35 8.29
N VAL A 153 9.23 -10.07 7.19
CA VAL A 153 8.31 -9.67 6.12
C VAL A 153 7.17 -10.68 6.01
N ILE A 154 5.96 -10.17 5.83
CA ILE A 154 4.75 -10.94 5.55
C ILE A 154 4.35 -10.65 4.11
N PHE A 155 4.44 -11.64 3.25
CA PHE A 155 3.95 -11.56 1.87
C PHE A 155 2.47 -11.95 1.85
N LEU A 156 1.61 -11.05 1.36
CA LEU A 156 0.16 -11.24 1.31
C LEU A 156 -0.42 -10.92 -0.07
#